data_AF-A0AAJ6N6F4-F1
#
_entry.id   AF-A0AAJ6N6F4-F1
#
_cell.length_a   1.000
_cell.length_b   1.000
_cell.length_c   1.000
_cell.angle_alpha   90.00
_cell.angle_beta   90.00
_cell.angle_gamma   90.00
#
_symmetry.space_group_name_H-M   'P 1'
#
loop_
_entity.id
_entity.type
_entity.pdbx_description
1 polymer ?
#
loop_
_entity_poly.entity_id
_entity_poly.type
_entity_poly.pdbx_seq_one_letter_code
_entity_poly.pdbx_strand_id
1 'polypeptide(L)' 'MARTISITACVPRRTKSVGASREIQNVYFTKRISFDQFTPEYQRIHRQGGTILNVQCMGS' A
#
# COMPACT_ATOMS: atom_id res chain seq x y z
N MET A 1 3.87 -18.56 14.08
CA MET A 1 2.92 -18.50 12.96
C MET A 1 2.92 -17.09 12.40
N ALA A 2 3.64 -16.85 11.29
CA ALA A 2 3.71 -15.50 10.71
C ALA A 2 2.41 -15.21 9.97
N ARG A 3 1.54 -14.37 10.55
CA ARG A 3 0.34 -13.88 9.89
C ARG A 3 0.76 -12.96 8.75
N THR A 4 0.35 -13.27 7.53
CA THR A 4 0.62 -12.44 6.35
C THR A 4 -0.57 -11.53 6.13
N ILE A 5 -0.34 -10.28 5.75
CA ILE A 5 -1.38 -9.31 5.42
C ILE A 5 -1.23 -8.92 3.95
N SER A 6 -2.30 -9.02 3.19
CA SER A 6 -2.42 -8.43 1.86
C SER A 6 -3.12 -7.08 1.99
N ILE A 7 -2.40 -5.99 1.71
CA ILE A 7 -2.92 -4.63 1.73
C ILE A 7 -3.04 -4.09 0.30
N THR A 8 -4.20 -3.50 -0.03
CA THR A 8 -4.42 -2.74 -1.26
C THR A 8 -4.55 -1.27 -0.88
N ALA A 9 -3.72 -0.42 -1.48
CA ALA A 9 -3.70 1.00 -1.19
C ALA A 9 -3.51 1.84 -2.46
N CYS A 10 -3.99 3.08 -2.38
CA CYS A 10 -3.80 4.11 -3.37
C CYS A 10 -2.93 5.24 -2.79
N VAL A 11 -1.79 5.58 -3.37
CA VAL A 11 -0.93 6.69 -2.92
C VAL A 11 -0.82 7.74 -4.03
N PRO A 12 -1.50 8.89 -3.92
CA PRO A 12 -1.43 9.94 -4.92
C PRO A 12 -0.06 10.62 -4.90
N ARG A 13 0.48 10.92 -6.09
CA ARG A 13 1.72 11.69 -6.22
C ARG A 13 1.42 13.18 -6.10
N ARG A 14 2.28 13.93 -5.39
CA ARG A 14 2.15 15.39 -5.25
C ARG A 14 2.58 16.17 -6.49
N THR A 15 3.35 15.57 -7.40
CA THR A 15 3.86 16.22 -8.62
C THR A 15 3.03 15.85 -9.84
N LYS A 16 2.56 16.87 -10.58
CA LYS A 16 1.68 16.80 -11.76
C LYS A 16 2.33 16.23 -13.05
N SER A 17 3.40 15.44 -12.97
CA SER A 17 4.01 14.82 -14.16
C SER A 17 3.34 13.49 -14.48
N VAL A 18 2.11 13.58 -14.98
CA VAL A 18 1.33 12.47 -15.52
C VAL A 18 1.92 12.09 -16.87
N GLY A 19 2.51 10.91 -17.02
CA GLY A 19 3.00 10.53 -18.36
C GLY A 19 3.82 9.25 -18.52
N ALA A 20 4.01 8.42 -17.51
CA ALA A 20 4.78 7.18 -17.67
C ALA A 20 3.99 5.94 -17.24
N SER A 21 4.00 4.86 -18.03
CA SER A 21 3.27 3.61 -17.78
C SER A 21 3.53 2.96 -16.41
N ARG A 22 4.61 3.35 -15.72
CA ARG A 22 4.96 2.93 -14.34
C ARG A 22 4.19 3.68 -13.25
N GLU A 23 3.45 4.71 -13.60
CA GLU A 23 2.74 5.59 -12.66
C GLU A 23 1.51 4.90 -12.05
N ILE A 24 0.74 4.16 -12.86
CA ILE A 24 -0.43 3.40 -12.40
C ILE A 24 -0.05 2.39 -11.32
N GLN A 25 1.06 1.66 -11.53
CA GLN A 25 1.54 0.63 -10.60
C GLN A 25 1.99 1.19 -9.24
N ASN A 26 2.42 2.46 -9.19
CA ASN A 26 2.87 3.11 -7.96
C ASN A 26 1.73 3.86 -7.23
N VAL A 27 0.72 4.29 -7.99
CA VAL A 27 -0.46 4.96 -7.42
C VAL A 27 -1.42 3.95 -6.84
N TYR A 28 -1.62 2.79 -7.46
CA TYR A 28 -2.51 1.74 -6.96
C TYR A 28 -1.75 0.42 -6.88
N PHE A 29 -1.56 -0.10 -5.67
CA PHE A 29 -0.81 -1.34 -5.47
C PHE A 29 -1.45 -2.27 -4.44
N THR A 30 -1.23 -3.56 -4.64
CA THR A 30 -1.51 -4.61 -3.67
C THR A 30 -0.19 -5.25 -3.25
N LYS A 31 0.10 -5.25 -1.95
CA LYS A 31 1.35 -5.77 -1.39
C LYS A 31 1.06 -6.77 -0.28
N ARG A 32 1.84 -7.85 -0.25
CA ARG A 32 1.85 -8.81 0.86
C ARG A 32 2.98 -8.43 1.81
N ILE A 33 2.67 -8.26 3.08
CA ILE A 33 3.60 -7.91 4.15
C ILE A 33 3.36 -8.80 5.36
N SER A 34 4.37 -8.95 6.21
CA SER A 34 4.19 -9.59 7.52
C SER A 34 3.37 -8.70 8.46
N PHE A 35 2.67 -9.30 9.43
CA PHE A 35 1.90 -8.57 10.44
C PHE A 35 2.70 -7.46 11.13
N ASP A 36 3.96 -7.74 11.48
CA ASP A 36 4.84 -6.77 12.15
C ASP A 36 5.21 -5.55 11.28
N GLN A 37 5.15 -5.72 9.95
CA GLN A 37 5.44 -4.65 8.98
C GLN A 37 4.21 -3.80 8.64
N PHE A 38 3.02 -4.16 9.13
CA PHE A 38 1.79 -3.45 8.83
C PHE A 38 1.77 -2.03 9.36
N THR A 39 2.09 -1.85 10.64
CA THR A 39 2.03 -0.52 11.28
C THR A 39 2.98 0.49 10.64
N PRO A 40 4.26 0.16 10.35
CA PRO A 40 5.14 1.05 9.61
C PRO A 40 4.62 1.40 8.20
N GLU A 41 4.07 0.42 7.47
CA GLU A 41 3.56 0.64 6.12
C GLU A 41 2.29 1.49 6.11
N TYR A 42 1.38 1.26 7.07
CA TYR A 42 0.19 2.08 7.30
C TYR A 42 0.57 3.55 7.52
N GLN A 43 1.53 3.81 8.43
CA GLN A 43 2.01 5.16 8.69
C GLN A 43 2.65 5.79 7.45
N ARG A 44 3.44 5.02 6.69
CA ARG A 44 4.06 5.50 5.45
C ARG A 44 3.00 5.93 4.43
N ILE A 45 1.99 5.09 4.19
CA ILE A 45 0.88 5.38 3.27
C ILE A 45 0.14 6.64 3.73
N HIS A 46 -0.19 6.73 5.02
CA HIS A 46 -0.89 7.88 5.57
C HIS A 46 -0.09 9.18 5.44
N ARG A 47 1.21 9.17 5.78
CA ARG A 47 2.11 10.33 5.63
C ARG A 47 2.26 10.77 4.18
N GLN A 48 2.17 9.85 3.23
CA GLN A 48 2.20 10.14 1.80
C GLN A 48 0.84 10.63 1.26
N GLY A 49 -0.20 10.70 2.09
CA GLY A 49 -1.56 11.07 1.69
C GLY A 49 -2.30 9.96 0.94
N GLY A 50 -1.87 8.72 1.10
CA GLY A 50 -2.50 7.56 0.51
C GLY A 50 -3.72 7.05 1.29
N THR A 51 -4.60 6.36 0.58
CA THR A 51 -5.83 5.74 1.09
C THR A 51 -5.69 4.23 1.02
N ILE A 52 -5.99 3.55 2.11
CA ILE A 52 -6.05 2.08 2.14
C ILE A 52 -7.45 1.66 1.71
N LEU A 53 -7.51 0.74 0.75
CA LEU A 53 -8.75 0.31 0.11
C LEU A 53 -9.19 -1.07 0.60
N ASN A 54 -8.25 -1.96 0.88
CA ASN A 54 -8.55 -3.31 1.37
C ASN A 54 -7.40 -3.84 2.23
N VAL A 55 -7.74 -4.62 3.26
CA VAL A 55 -6.78 -5.32 4.12
C VAL A 55 -7.31 -6.74 4.35
N GLN A 56 -6.54 -7.73 3.91
CA GLN A 56 -6.84 -9.15 4.12
C GLN A 56 -5.76 -9.78 4.97
N CYS A 57 -6.15 -10.33 6.12
CA CYS A 57 -5.27 -11.18 6.92
C CYS A 57 -5.31 -12.60 6.36
N MET A 58 -4.17 -13.10 5.91
CA MET A 58 -3.96 -14.48 5.51
C MET A 58 -3.23 -15.20 6.65
N GLY A 59 -4.01 -15.92 7.44
CA GLY A 59 -3.55 -16.80 8.49
C GLY A 59 -4.71 -17.71 8.87
N SER A 60 -4.49 -19.01 8.77
CA SER A 60 -5.40 -20.07 9.22
C SER A 60 -5.78 -19.93 10.68
#